data_AF-A0A2P5X2A0-F1
#
_entry.id   AF-A0A2P5X2A0-F1
#
_cell.length_a   1.000
_cell.length_b   1.000
_cell.length_c   1.000
_cell.angle_alpha   90.00
_cell.angle_beta   90.00
_cell.angle_gamma   90.00
#
_symmetry.space_group_name_H-M   'P 1'
#
loop_
_entity.id
_entity.type
_entity.pdbx_description
1 polymer ?
#
loop_
_entity_poly.entity_id
_entity_poly.type
_entity_poly.pdbx_seq_one_letter_code
_entity_poly.pdbx_strand_id
1 'polypeptide(L)'
;MSAKDCLCTTMSAKDCGHHDDEEQLPKRITVAIVGVFVVVGIVIFLVWAILHPDKPRFILQDVTIYAFNLTAPNMLTSTMQITLSSRNPNNRIGIYYQKLDIFSSYHNQQITLPTLVPRTYQGHLDVTVWSPFLCGNAVPVAPFLEEGLSQDMNTGMVLLNIKVYGQLKWKVGTWISGRYQINANCLAYISFRDRTKAIQVGSAMKYQLV
;
A
#
# COMPACT_ATOMS: atom_id res chain seq x y z
N MET A 1 54.17 -94.94 -8.51
CA MET A 1 53.38 -94.47 -7.36
C MET A 1 52.43 -93.41 -7.89
N SER A 2 51.25 -93.84 -8.38
CA SER A 2 49.96 -93.79 -7.66
C SER A 2 49.58 -92.36 -7.28
N ALA A 3 48.41 -91.79 -7.59
CA ALA A 3 47.28 -92.14 -8.45
C ALA A 3 46.33 -90.92 -8.39
N LYS A 4 45.29 -90.97 -9.24
CA LYS A 4 43.99 -90.29 -9.17
C LYS A 4 43.91 -88.87 -9.72
N ASP A 5 42.86 -88.46 -10.44
CA ASP A 5 41.83 -89.08 -11.29
C ASP A 5 40.86 -87.92 -11.57
N CYS A 6 40.31 -87.89 -12.80
CA CYS A 6 39.00 -87.29 -13.15
C CYS A 6 38.83 -85.76 -13.00
N LEU A 7 38.11 -85.02 -13.85
CA LEU A 7 37.34 -85.24 -15.07
C LEU A 7 36.92 -83.83 -15.55
N CYS A 8 36.80 -83.66 -16.87
CA CYS A 8 36.06 -82.64 -17.66
C CYS A 8 35.62 -81.31 -17.02
N THR A 9 35.82 -80.20 -17.75
CA THR A 9 34.82 -79.63 -18.69
C THR A 9 35.18 -78.17 -19.00
N THR A 10 35.03 -77.82 -20.28
CA THR A 10 34.95 -76.47 -20.85
C THR A 10 34.29 -75.42 -19.96
N MET A 11 34.73 -74.14 -20.04
CA MET A 11 33.86 -73.06 -20.54
C MET A 11 34.57 -71.70 -20.63
N SER A 12 34.63 -71.21 -21.88
CA SER A 12 34.34 -69.84 -22.32
C SER A 12 34.62 -68.69 -21.34
N ALA A 13 35.59 -67.87 -21.72
CA ALA A 13 35.54 -66.45 -21.44
C ALA A 13 34.14 -65.90 -21.78
N LYS A 14 33.51 -65.24 -20.81
CA LYS A 14 32.56 -64.15 -21.03
C LYS A 14 32.50 -63.33 -19.76
N ASP A 15 33.35 -62.31 -19.79
CA ASP A 15 33.11 -61.02 -19.18
C ASP A 15 31.64 -60.63 -19.41
N CYS A 16 30.90 -60.42 -18.32
CA CYS A 16 29.52 -59.94 -18.36
C CYS A 16 29.45 -58.66 -17.54
N GLY A 17 29.98 -57.58 -18.11
CA GLY A 17 29.55 -56.23 -17.78
C GLY A 17 28.08 -56.05 -18.18
N HIS A 18 27.23 -55.88 -17.18
CA HIS A 18 25.83 -55.49 -17.33
C HIS A 18 25.43 -54.70 -16.08
N HIS A 19 24.90 -53.47 -16.14
CA HIS A 19 24.72 -52.48 -17.20
C HIS A 19 24.18 -51.24 -16.44
N ASP A 20 24.60 -50.04 -16.83
CA ASP A 20 24.44 -48.74 -16.12
C ASP A 20 22.99 -48.18 -16.08
N ASP A 21 21.99 -49.01 -15.80
CA ASP A 21 20.58 -48.66 -16.00
C ASP A 21 19.82 -48.27 -14.71
N GLU A 22 20.26 -48.71 -13.52
CA GLU A 22 19.59 -48.34 -12.25
C GLU A 22 19.86 -46.89 -11.80
N GLU A 23 21.00 -46.30 -12.18
CA GLU A 23 21.30 -44.91 -11.83
C GLU A 23 20.64 -43.88 -12.76
N GLN A 24 20.13 -44.28 -13.93
CA GLN A 24 19.59 -43.34 -14.92
C GLN A 24 18.14 -42.94 -14.64
N LEU A 25 17.34 -43.84 -14.08
CA LEU A 25 15.94 -43.58 -13.71
C LEU A 25 15.80 -42.42 -12.70
N PRO A 26 16.54 -42.39 -11.57
CA PRO A 26 16.46 -41.26 -10.63
C PRO A 26 16.98 -39.96 -11.25
N LYS A 27 18.05 -40.00 -12.07
CA LYS A 27 18.60 -38.81 -12.75
C LYS A 27 17.58 -38.19 -13.72
N ARG A 28 16.84 -38.99 -14.49
CA ARG A 28 15.78 -38.52 -15.39
C ARG A 28 14.59 -37.92 -14.62
N ILE A 29 14.22 -38.51 -13.48
CA ILE A 29 13.15 -37.99 -12.61
C ILE A 29 13.58 -36.65 -12.00
N THR A 30 14.81 -36.52 -11.50
CA THR A 30 15.33 -35.26 -10.96
C THR A 30 15.35 -34.16 -12.02
N VAL A 31 15.81 -34.45 -13.24
CA VAL A 31 15.78 -33.48 -14.35
C VAL A 31 14.36 -33.04 -14.69
N ALA A 32 13.41 -33.97 -14.73
CA ALA A 32 12.00 -33.65 -14.97
C ALA A 32 11.42 -32.75 -13.85
N ILE A 33 11.70 -33.06 -12.59
CA ILE A 33 11.27 -32.26 -11.44
C ILE A 33 11.86 -30.84 -11.50
N VAL A 34 13.16 -30.72 -11.77
CA VAL A 34 13.83 -29.42 -11.93
C VAL A 34 13.21 -28.64 -13.10
N GLY A 35 12.95 -29.31 -14.22
CA GLY A 35 12.28 -28.71 -15.38
C GLY A 35 10.91 -28.14 -15.02
N VAL A 36 10.09 -28.88 -14.26
CA VAL A 36 8.79 -28.40 -13.77
C VAL A 36 8.96 -27.17 -12.88
N PHE A 37 9.90 -27.17 -11.93
CA PHE A 37 10.16 -26.02 -11.08
C PHE A 37 10.62 -24.79 -11.89
N VAL A 38 11.44 -24.98 -12.92
CA VAL A 38 11.86 -23.90 -13.83
C VAL A 38 10.66 -23.32 -14.57
N VAL A 39 9.79 -24.17 -15.14
CA VAL A 39 8.59 -23.72 -15.85
C VAL A 39 7.65 -22.97 -14.89
N VAL A 40 7.39 -23.50 -13.70
CA VAL A 40 6.57 -22.84 -12.68
C VAL A 40 7.18 -21.49 -12.28
N GLY A 41 8.50 -21.44 -12.09
CA GLY A 41 9.23 -20.20 -11.78
C GLY A 41 9.08 -19.15 -12.88
N ILE A 42 9.19 -19.54 -14.16
CA ILE A 42 8.97 -18.65 -15.31
C ILE A 42 7.54 -18.13 -15.32
N VAL A 43 6.54 -18.99 -15.11
CA VAL A 43 5.13 -18.56 -15.08
C VAL A 43 4.88 -17.55 -13.95
N ILE A 44 5.37 -17.83 -12.74
CA ILE A 44 5.26 -16.90 -11.61
C ILE A 44 5.94 -15.57 -11.92
N PHE A 45 7.15 -15.61 -12.50
CA PHE A 45 7.90 -14.42 -12.88
C PHE A 45 7.14 -13.58 -13.91
N LEU A 46 6.58 -14.22 -14.95
CA LEU A 46 5.77 -13.52 -15.96
C LEU A 46 4.52 -12.88 -15.36
N VAL A 47 3.78 -13.61 -14.52
CA VAL A 47 2.58 -13.08 -13.84
C VAL A 47 2.94 -11.87 -12.97
N TRP A 48 4.02 -11.97 -12.20
CA TRP A 48 4.50 -10.87 -11.37
C TRP A 48 4.94 -9.66 -12.20
N ALA A 49 5.70 -9.88 -13.28
CA ALA A 49 6.19 -8.82 -14.16
C ALA A 49 5.04 -8.09 -14.88
N ILE A 50 3.96 -8.81 -15.24
CA ILE A 50 2.79 -8.22 -15.91
C ILE A 50 1.89 -7.45 -14.93
N LEU A 51 1.66 -8.01 -13.75
CA LEU A 51 0.72 -7.42 -12.78
C LEU A 51 1.34 -6.30 -11.95
N HIS A 52 2.66 -6.37 -11.68
CA HIS A 52 3.46 -5.46 -10.85
C HIS A 52 2.61 -4.44 -10.07
N PRO A 53 1.99 -4.84 -8.93
CA PRO A 53 0.97 -4.03 -8.28
C PRO A 53 1.59 -2.78 -7.67
N ASP A 54 1.29 -1.63 -8.27
CA ASP A 54 1.69 -0.33 -7.79
C ASP A 54 0.68 0.22 -6.76
N LYS A 55 1.20 0.93 -5.77
CA LYS A 55 0.35 1.57 -4.74
C LYS A 55 -0.42 2.75 -5.34
N PRO A 56 -1.68 2.99 -4.94
CA PRO A 56 -2.40 4.19 -5.34
C PRO A 56 -1.70 5.43 -4.80
N ARG A 57 -1.70 6.51 -5.59
CA ARG A 57 -1.14 7.80 -5.21
C ARG A 57 -2.24 8.69 -4.68
N PHE A 58 -2.08 9.19 -3.46
CA PHE A 58 -3.00 10.18 -2.87
C PHE A 58 -2.40 11.57 -3.03
N ILE A 59 -3.23 12.49 -3.50
CA ILE A 59 -2.87 13.88 -3.76
C ILE A 59 -3.95 14.74 -3.11
N LEU A 60 -3.52 15.61 -2.20
CA LEU A 60 -4.39 16.62 -1.62
C LEU A 60 -4.50 17.78 -2.61
N GLN A 61 -5.69 17.99 -3.17
CA GLN A 61 -5.93 19.04 -4.18
C GLN A 61 -6.18 20.38 -3.51
N ASP A 62 -7.11 20.42 -2.57
CA ASP A 62 -7.45 21.64 -1.84
C ASP A 62 -7.87 21.36 -0.39
N VAL A 63 -7.75 22.40 0.43
CA VAL A 63 -8.19 22.42 1.82
C VAL A 63 -8.91 23.74 2.06
N THR A 64 -10.15 23.68 2.55
CA THR A 64 -10.96 24.84 2.90
C THR A 64 -11.20 24.86 4.40
N ILE A 65 -10.70 25.88 5.08
CA ILE A 65 -10.82 26.00 6.54
C ILE A 65 -11.98 26.94 6.86
N TYR A 66 -12.96 26.42 7.60
CA TYR A 66 -14.14 27.16 8.07
C TYR A 66 -13.95 27.69 9.48
N ALA A 67 -13.33 26.90 10.36
CA ALA A 67 -13.05 27.28 11.73
C ALA A 67 -11.73 26.64 12.17
N PHE A 68 -10.89 27.40 12.87
CA PHE A 68 -9.68 26.90 13.50
C PHE A 68 -9.37 27.78 14.70
N ASN A 69 -9.91 27.41 15.86
CA ASN A 69 -9.87 28.22 17.07
C ASN A 69 -9.35 27.39 18.24
N LEU A 70 -8.36 27.94 18.95
CA LEU A 70 -7.86 27.42 20.22
C LEU A 70 -8.59 28.11 21.37
N THR A 71 -9.19 27.31 22.26
CA THR A 71 -9.90 27.80 23.44
C THR A 71 -9.24 27.21 24.70
N ALA A 72 -9.03 28.05 25.71
CA ALA A 72 -8.49 27.60 26.98
C ALA A 72 -9.52 26.74 27.76
N PRO A 73 -9.10 25.65 28.44
CA PRO A 73 -7.74 25.09 28.47
C PRO A 73 -7.51 24.09 27.32
N ASN A 74 -6.62 24.41 26.38
CA ASN A 74 -6.00 23.49 25.43
C ASN A 74 -6.98 22.74 24.49
N MET A 75 -8.14 23.32 24.21
CA MET A 75 -9.16 22.73 23.35
C MET A 75 -9.12 23.35 21.96
N LEU A 76 -8.89 22.54 20.94
CA LEU A 76 -8.90 22.96 19.55
C LEU A 76 -10.23 22.63 18.89
N THR A 77 -10.89 23.65 18.35
CA THR A 77 -12.04 23.50 17.48
C THR A 77 -11.64 23.78 16.05
N SER A 78 -11.71 22.75 15.21
CA SER A 78 -11.30 22.80 13.81
C SER A 78 -12.41 22.25 12.92
N THR A 79 -12.79 23.00 11.89
CA THR A 79 -13.72 22.56 10.85
C THR A 79 -13.13 22.93 9.51
N MET A 80 -12.89 21.92 8.67
CA MET A 80 -12.33 22.10 7.35
C MET A 80 -12.88 21.07 6.37
N GLN A 81 -13.06 21.46 5.13
CA GLN A 81 -13.32 20.55 4.03
C GLN A 81 -12.02 20.31 3.29
N ILE A 82 -11.73 19.07 2.96
CA ILE A 82 -10.56 18.72 2.16
C ILE A 82 -11.03 18.11 0.84
N THR A 83 -10.24 18.26 -0.21
CA THR A 83 -10.45 17.55 -1.47
C THR A 83 -9.24 16.67 -1.73
N LEU A 84 -9.46 15.36 -1.67
CA LEU A 84 -8.43 14.34 -1.82
C LEU A 84 -8.67 13.55 -3.11
N SER A 85 -7.67 13.50 -3.96
CA SER A 85 -7.65 12.68 -5.17
C SER A 85 -6.79 11.45 -4.95
N SER A 86 -7.35 10.27 -5.20
CA SER A 86 -6.59 9.02 -5.32
C SER A 86 -6.46 8.64 -6.78
N ARG A 87 -5.24 8.32 -7.22
CA ARG A 87 -4.94 7.85 -8.57
C ARG A 87 -4.46 6.42 -8.53
N ASN A 88 -5.11 5.54 -9.28
CA ASN A 88 -4.65 4.18 -9.50
C ASN A 88 -3.71 4.13 -10.71
N PRO A 89 -2.40 3.92 -10.53
CA PRO A 89 -1.46 3.80 -11.66
C PRO A 89 -1.57 2.44 -12.39
N ASN A 90 -2.26 1.46 -11.81
CA ASN A 90 -2.32 0.12 -12.37
C ASN A 90 -3.27 0.06 -13.58
N ASN A 91 -2.82 -0.55 -14.67
CA ASN A 91 -3.60 -0.75 -15.89
C ASN A 91 -4.41 -2.06 -15.91
N ARG A 92 -4.10 -3.02 -15.04
CA ARG A 92 -4.77 -4.34 -14.98
C ARG A 92 -5.36 -4.69 -13.61
N ILE A 93 -5.18 -3.81 -12.62
CA ILE A 93 -5.64 -4.01 -11.26
C ILE A 93 -6.56 -2.86 -10.86
N GLY A 94 -7.79 -3.17 -10.48
CA GLY A 94 -8.72 -2.24 -9.86
C GLY A 94 -8.60 -2.24 -8.33
N ILE A 95 -9.08 -1.18 -7.69
CA ILE A 95 -9.00 -1.00 -6.23
C ILE A 95 -10.42 -0.86 -5.67
N TYR A 96 -10.77 -1.70 -4.70
CA TYR A 96 -11.97 -1.52 -3.90
C TYR A 96 -11.61 -0.92 -2.55
N TYR A 97 -12.02 0.32 -2.33
CA TYR A 97 -11.92 0.96 -1.02
C TYR A 97 -13.10 0.51 -0.15
N GLN A 98 -12.81 -0.15 0.97
CA GLN A 98 -13.84 -0.70 1.87
C GLN A 98 -14.24 0.27 2.98
N LYS A 99 -13.22 0.82 3.63
CA LYS A 99 -13.34 1.79 4.72
C LYS A 99 -12.09 2.66 4.63
N LEU A 100 -12.28 3.96 4.44
CA LEU A 100 -11.21 4.95 4.48
C LEU A 100 -11.61 6.01 5.48
N ASP A 101 -10.84 6.12 6.55
CA ASP A 101 -10.97 7.15 7.56
C ASP A 101 -9.94 8.24 7.24
N ILE A 102 -10.42 9.46 7.12
CA ILE A 102 -9.57 10.62 6.90
C ILE A 102 -9.68 11.54 8.11
N PHE A 103 -8.54 11.99 8.60
CA PHE A 103 -8.45 12.96 9.68
C PHE A 103 -7.21 13.83 9.51
N SER A 104 -7.19 14.94 10.22
CA SER A 104 -6.02 15.79 10.28
C SER A 104 -5.31 15.67 11.60
N SER A 105 -4.00 15.86 11.52
CA SER A 105 -3.10 15.85 12.65
C SER A 105 -2.14 17.02 12.59
N TYR A 106 -1.82 17.57 13.75
CA TYR A 106 -0.78 18.57 13.95
C TYR A 106 0.33 17.93 14.77
N HIS A 107 1.57 17.91 14.27
CA HIS A 107 2.71 17.21 14.88
C HIS A 107 2.37 15.78 15.37
N ASN A 108 1.73 14.99 14.52
CA ASN A 108 1.24 13.64 14.82
C ASN A 108 0.15 13.51 15.90
N GLN A 109 -0.30 14.58 16.53
CA GLN A 109 -1.52 14.57 17.34
C GLN A 109 -2.75 14.79 16.47
N GLN A 110 -3.74 13.92 16.60
CA GLN A 110 -5.01 14.05 15.89
C GLN A 110 -5.81 15.25 16.40
N ILE A 111 -6.23 16.12 15.48
CA ILE A 111 -6.96 17.37 15.79
C ILE A 111 -8.41 17.36 15.31
N THR A 112 -8.77 16.43 14.43
CA THR A 112 -10.16 16.22 13.97
C THR A 112 -10.59 14.79 14.18
N LEU A 113 -11.89 14.56 14.26
CA LEU A 113 -12.43 13.20 14.29
C LEU A 113 -12.19 12.49 12.94
N PRO A 114 -12.04 11.16 12.92
CA PRO A 114 -11.94 10.40 11.69
C PRO A 114 -13.27 10.48 10.94
N THR A 115 -13.20 10.83 9.65
CA THR A 115 -14.35 10.90 8.77
C THR A 115 -14.28 9.77 7.75
N LEU A 116 -15.30 8.93 7.74
CA LEU A 116 -15.39 7.79 6.83
C LEU A 116 -15.83 8.24 5.44
N VAL A 117 -15.05 7.88 4.43
CA VAL A 117 -15.38 8.06 3.01
C VAL A 117 -16.22 6.88 2.51
N PRO A 118 -17.19 7.10 1.61
CA PRO A 118 -17.99 6.02 1.03
C PRO A 118 -17.13 4.96 0.35
N ARG A 119 -17.69 3.74 0.28
CA ARG A 119 -17.07 2.66 -0.49
C ARG A 119 -17.04 3.05 -1.95
N THR A 120 -15.86 3.00 -2.55
CA THR A 120 -15.68 3.33 -3.95
C THR A 120 -14.84 2.25 -4.63
N TYR A 121 -15.27 1.89 -5.84
CA TYR A 121 -14.46 1.10 -6.74
C TYR A 121 -13.73 2.05 -7.68
N GLN A 122 -12.41 1.90 -7.75
CA GLN A 122 -11.56 2.62 -8.66
C GLN A 122 -11.07 1.66 -9.74
N GLY A 123 -11.34 2.02 -10.99
CA GLY A 123 -10.96 1.22 -12.16
C GLY A 123 -9.47 1.27 -12.46
N HIS A 124 -9.09 0.76 -13.63
CA HIS A 124 -7.73 0.82 -14.14
C HIS A 124 -7.37 2.23 -14.59
N LEU A 125 -6.16 2.71 -14.27
CA LEU A 125 -5.68 4.06 -14.64
C LEU A 125 -6.64 5.20 -14.25
N ASP A 126 -7.48 4.94 -13.25
CA ASP A 126 -8.60 5.80 -12.91
C ASP A 126 -8.23 6.77 -11.77
N VAL A 127 -9.01 7.82 -11.63
CA VAL A 127 -8.85 8.85 -10.59
C VAL A 127 -10.19 9.02 -9.86
N THR A 128 -10.15 8.87 -8.54
CA THR A 128 -11.31 9.08 -7.67
C THR A 128 -11.05 10.26 -6.76
N VAL A 129 -12.01 11.17 -6.66
CA VAL A 129 -11.92 12.37 -5.82
C VAL A 129 -12.98 12.30 -4.72
N TRP A 130 -12.58 12.64 -3.50
CA TRP A 130 -13.47 12.76 -2.35
C TRP A 130 -13.29 14.12 -1.67
N SER A 131 -14.41 14.74 -1.28
CA SER A 131 -14.39 16.04 -0.59
C SER A 131 -15.03 16.02 0.81
N PRO A 132 -14.52 15.23 1.77
CA PRO A 132 -15.11 15.11 3.10
C PRO A 132 -14.91 16.36 3.96
N PHE A 133 -15.83 16.55 4.91
CA PHE A 133 -15.70 17.52 5.98
C PHE A 133 -15.03 16.88 7.19
N LEU A 134 -13.92 17.45 7.63
CA LEU A 134 -13.21 17.07 8.83
C LEU A 134 -13.59 18.03 9.97
N CYS A 135 -14.20 17.49 11.01
CA CYS A 135 -14.67 18.25 12.17
C CYS A 135 -13.98 17.75 13.44
N GLY A 136 -13.46 18.68 14.23
CA GLY A 136 -13.02 18.49 15.60
C GLY A 136 -13.68 19.54 16.47
N ASN A 137 -14.50 19.12 17.43
CA ASN A 137 -15.14 20.02 18.39
C ASN A 137 -14.46 19.84 19.74
N ALA A 138 -13.83 20.90 20.25
CA ALA A 138 -13.15 20.90 21.54
C ALA A 138 -12.18 19.70 21.74
N VAL A 139 -11.36 19.41 20.72
CA VAL A 139 -10.40 18.30 20.77
C VAL A 139 -9.23 18.71 21.69
N PRO A 140 -8.92 17.94 22.75
CA PRO A 140 -7.82 18.29 23.64
C PRO A 140 -6.48 18.13 22.92
N VAL A 141 -5.69 19.19 22.94
CA VAL A 141 -4.32 19.23 22.42
C VAL A 141 -3.35 19.17 23.59
N ALA A 142 -2.20 18.51 23.43
CA ALA A 142 -1.21 18.46 24.50
C ALA A 142 -0.69 19.88 24.82
N PRO A 143 -0.41 20.22 26.10
CA PRO A 143 -0.02 21.58 26.48
C PRO A 143 1.18 22.14 25.69
N PHE A 144 2.19 21.30 25.46
CA PHE A 144 3.37 21.70 24.68
C PHE A 144 3.07 21.94 23.19
N LEU A 145 2.03 21.30 22.65
CA LEU A 145 1.59 21.48 21.26
C LEU A 145 0.70 22.69 21.11
N GLU A 146 -0.05 23.08 22.14
CA GLU A 146 -0.84 24.31 22.13
C GLU A 146 0.06 25.54 22.01
N GLU A 147 1.15 25.62 22.79
CA GLU A 147 2.10 26.73 22.71
C GLU A 147 2.69 26.84 21.30
N GLY A 148 3.19 25.73 20.74
CA GLY A 148 3.70 25.69 19.38
C GLY A 148 2.63 26.07 18.33
N LEU A 149 1.41 25.56 18.47
CA LEU A 149 0.32 25.89 17.55
C LEU A 149 -0.10 27.36 17.64
N SER A 150 -0.10 27.94 18.83
CA SER A 150 -0.37 29.37 19.04
C SER A 150 0.71 30.24 18.38
N GLN A 151 1.98 29.83 18.49
CA GLN A 151 3.10 30.51 17.87
C GLN A 151 3.06 30.41 16.33
N ASP A 152 2.75 29.23 15.81
CA ASP A 152 2.58 28.99 14.38
C ASP A 152 1.41 29.80 13.80
N MET A 153 0.30 29.86 14.54
CA MET A 153 -0.85 30.69 14.19
C MET A 153 -0.52 32.19 14.23
N ASN A 154 0.27 32.65 15.21
CA ASN A 154 0.75 34.04 15.30
C ASN A 154 1.75 34.39 14.19
N THR A 155 2.61 33.44 13.82
CA THR A 155 3.52 33.56 12.67
C THR A 155 2.75 33.53 11.35
N GLY A 156 1.53 32.98 11.38
CA GLY A 156 0.61 32.90 10.26
C GLY A 156 0.92 31.73 9.32
N MET A 157 1.59 30.68 9.81
CA MET A 157 1.92 29.48 9.06
C MET A 157 1.71 28.24 9.93
N VAL A 158 0.86 27.31 9.48
CA VAL A 158 0.59 26.05 10.18
C VAL A 158 0.76 24.89 9.19
N LEU A 159 1.52 23.86 9.60
CA LEU A 159 1.68 22.62 8.83
C LEU A 159 0.76 21.53 9.39
N LEU A 160 -0.30 21.21 8.64
CA LEU A 160 -1.19 20.11 8.96
C LEU A 160 -0.83 18.85 8.17
N ASN A 161 -1.04 17.69 8.80
CA ASN A 161 -0.86 16.38 8.20
C ASN A 161 -2.24 15.73 8.03
N ILE A 162 -2.71 15.63 6.79
CA ILE A 162 -3.94 14.92 6.45
C ILE A 162 -3.60 13.43 6.31
N LYS A 163 -4.06 12.64 7.27
CA LYS A 163 -3.84 11.19 7.31
C LYS A 163 -5.05 10.47 6.76
N VAL A 164 -4.78 9.51 5.88
CA VAL A 164 -5.76 8.62 5.28
C VAL A 164 -5.42 7.22 5.73
N TYR A 165 -6.29 6.61 6.53
CA TYR A 165 -6.12 5.27 7.05
C TYR A 165 -7.29 4.40 6.62
N GLY A 166 -7.05 3.14 6.28
CA GLY A 166 -8.18 2.28 5.95
C GLY A 166 -7.82 0.92 5.39
N GLN A 167 -8.82 0.31 4.74
CA GLN A 167 -8.73 -1.02 4.14
C GLN A 167 -9.18 -1.00 2.69
N LEU A 168 -8.39 -1.64 1.83
CA LEU A 168 -8.68 -1.84 0.43
C LEU A 168 -8.56 -3.31 0.01
N LYS A 169 -9.12 -3.64 -1.14
CA LYS A 169 -8.93 -4.92 -1.83
C LYS A 169 -8.54 -4.68 -3.28
N TRP A 170 -7.61 -5.47 -3.79
CA TRP A 170 -7.22 -5.46 -5.19
C TRP A 170 -8.16 -6.36 -5.99
N LYS A 171 -8.55 -5.93 -7.18
CA LYS A 171 -9.32 -6.73 -8.14
C LYS A 171 -8.48 -6.93 -9.40
N VAL A 172 -8.21 -8.19 -9.73
CA VAL A 172 -7.50 -8.60 -10.94
C VAL A 172 -8.42 -9.49 -11.76
N GLY A 173 -8.98 -8.96 -12.84
CA GLY A 173 -10.03 -9.64 -13.61
C GLY A 173 -11.24 -10.00 -12.73
N THR A 174 -11.49 -11.30 -12.54
CA THR A 174 -12.57 -11.84 -11.68
C THR A 174 -12.13 -12.14 -10.25
N TRP A 175 -10.82 -12.15 -9.98
CA TRP A 175 -10.29 -12.45 -8.66
C TRP A 175 -10.20 -11.18 -7.80
N ILE A 176 -10.60 -11.29 -6.54
CA ILE A 176 -10.52 -10.20 -5.55
C ILE A 176 -9.62 -10.67 -4.41
N SER A 177 -8.61 -9.86 -4.08
CA SER A 177 -7.66 -10.16 -3.03
C SER A 177 -8.27 -10.07 -1.63
N GLY A 178 -7.47 -10.48 -0.63
CA GLY A 178 -7.71 -10.17 0.78
C GLY A 178 -7.73 -8.67 1.08
N ARG A 179 -7.98 -8.34 2.35
CA ARG A 179 -7.97 -6.96 2.85
C ARG A 179 -6.53 -6.51 3.08
N TYR A 180 -6.18 -5.35 2.54
CA TYR A 180 -4.90 -4.68 2.76
C TYR A 180 -5.14 -3.37 3.50
N GLN A 181 -4.28 -3.08 4.46
CA GLN A 181 -4.31 -1.78 5.15
C GLN A 181 -3.56 -0.74 4.33
N ILE A 182 -4.09 0.47 4.31
CA ILE A 182 -3.44 1.61 3.68
C ILE A 182 -3.28 2.74 4.70
N ASN A 183 -2.13 3.40 4.62
CA ASN A 183 -1.81 4.59 5.37
C ASN A 183 -1.11 5.56 4.42
N ALA A 184 -1.70 6.73 4.20
CA ALA A 184 -1.12 7.81 3.43
C ALA A 184 -1.11 9.09 4.28
N ASN A 185 -0.06 9.88 4.13
CA ASN A 185 0.07 11.17 4.79
C ASN A 185 0.28 12.25 3.72
N CYS A 186 -0.61 13.24 3.71
CA CYS A 186 -0.53 14.40 2.82
C CYS A 186 -0.25 15.65 3.65
N LEU A 187 0.82 16.37 3.32
CA LEU A 187 1.18 17.63 3.97
C LEU A 187 0.33 18.77 3.42
N ALA A 188 -0.22 19.59 4.32
CA ALA A 188 -0.98 20.78 3.98
C ALA A 188 -0.33 22.00 4.66
N TYR A 189 0.28 22.87 3.84
CA TYR A 189 0.83 24.13 4.30
C TYR A 189 -0.25 25.20 4.24
N ILE A 190 -0.63 25.73 5.39
CA ILE A 190 -1.68 26.74 5.53
C ILE A 190 -1.03 28.04 5.98
N SER A 191 -1.20 29.11 5.20
CA SER A 191 -0.77 30.44 5.62
C SER A 191 -1.98 31.33 5.90
N PHE A 192 -2.15 31.74 7.15
CA PHE A 192 -3.21 32.66 7.56
C PHE A 192 -2.87 34.13 7.24
N ARG A 193 -1.57 34.45 7.09
CA ARG A 193 -1.09 35.81 6.83
C ARG A 193 -0.92 36.08 5.33
N ASP A 194 -0.37 35.12 4.60
CA ASP A 194 -0.15 35.23 3.16
C ASP A 194 -1.39 34.76 2.39
N ARG A 195 -2.26 35.71 2.06
CA ARG A 195 -3.49 35.45 1.30
C ARG A 195 -3.26 35.22 -0.19
N THR A 196 -2.03 35.31 -0.70
CA THR A 196 -1.76 35.12 -2.14
C THR A 196 -2.09 33.71 -2.61
N LYS A 197 -2.08 32.72 -1.71
CA LYS A 197 -2.44 31.32 -1.96
C LYS A 197 -3.82 30.93 -1.40
N ALA A 198 -4.51 31.87 -0.76
CA ALA A 198 -5.81 31.63 -0.12
C ALA A 198 -6.92 32.32 -0.91
N ILE A 199 -7.92 31.55 -1.33
CA ILE A 199 -9.13 32.04 -1.98
C ILE A 199 -10.20 32.15 -0.90
N GLN A 200 -10.71 33.35 -0.65
CA GLN A 200 -11.82 33.54 0.28
C GLN A 200 -13.12 33.01 -0.35
N VAL A 201 -13.77 32.04 0.32
CA VAL A 201 -15.05 31.45 -0.08
C VAL A 201 -16.05 31.68 1.05
N GLY A 202 -16.78 32.79 0.97
CA GLY A 202 -17.65 33.24 2.07
C GLY A 202 -16.85 33.58 3.32
N SER A 203 -17.13 32.89 4.43
CA SER A 203 -16.37 33.00 5.69
C SER A 203 -15.15 32.07 5.76
N ALA A 204 -14.97 31.17 4.78
CA ALA A 204 -13.91 30.18 4.77
C ALA A 204 -12.72 30.59 3.89
N MET A 205 -11.55 30.02 4.17
CA MET A 205 -10.34 30.20 3.36
C MET A 205 -9.99 28.90 2.67
N LYS A 206 -10.00 28.90 1.33
CA LYS A 206 -9.62 27.77 0.48
C LYS A 206 -8.15 27.89 0.05
N TYR A 207 -7.38 26.83 0.24
CA TYR A 207 -5.98 26.69 -0.13
C TYR A 207 -5.88 25.60 -1.19
N GLN A 208 -5.40 25.96 -2.38
CA GLN A 208 -5.14 25.01 -3.46
C GLN A 208 -3.67 24.57 -3.39
N LEU A 209 -3.43 23.27 -3.31
CA LEU A 209 -2.10 22.68 -3.16
C LEU A 209 -1.54 22.10 -4.46
N VAL A 210 -2.42 21.87 -5.46
CA VAL A 210 -2.08 21.35 -6.80
C VAL A 210 -2.84 22.11 -7.87
#